data_AF-A0AAU8J6V3-F1
#
_entry.id   AF-A0AAU8J6V3-F1
#
_cell.length_a   1.000
_cell.length_b   1.000
_cell.length_c   1.000
_cell.angle_alpha   90.00
_cell.angle_beta   90.00
_cell.angle_gamma   90.00
#
_symmetry.space_group_name_H-M   'P 1'
#
loop_
_entity.id
_entity.type
_entity.pdbx_description
1 polymer ?
#
loop_
_entity_poly.entity_id
_entity_poly.type
_entity_poly.pdbx_seq_one_letter_code
_entity_poly.pdbx_strand_id
1 'polypeptide(L)' 'MLPITPKIADICVELPEHHRDPQDRLIIATAIAHDAYLMSSDSKFKQYAELQGKLL' A
#
# COMPACT_ATOMS: atom_id res chain seq x y z
N MET A 1 4.49 10.10 -11.70
CA MET A 1 3.78 10.16 -10.40
C MET A 1 2.31 9.89 -10.64
N LEU A 2 1.69 9.05 -9.79
CA LEU A 2 0.25 8.83 -9.81
C LEU A 2 -0.45 9.82 -8.86
N PRO A 3 -1.64 10.33 -9.20
CA PRO A 3 -2.40 11.20 -8.31
C PRO A 3 -2.93 10.41 -7.11
N ILE A 4 -2.90 11.02 -5.92
CA ILE A 4 -3.66 10.52 -4.77
C ILE A 4 -5.12 10.93 -4.97
N THR A 5 -5.99 9.95 -5.05
CA THR A 5 -7.45 10.15 -5.21
C THR A 5 -8.17 9.88 -3.90
N PRO A 6 -9.43 10.35 -3.71
CA PRO A 6 -10.21 10.02 -2.53
C PRO A 6 -10.29 8.52 -2.25
N LYS A 7 -10.46 7.70 -3.30
CA LYS A 7 -10.43 6.22 -3.19
C LYS A 7 -9.14 5.70 -2.56
N ILE A 8 -7.98 6.26 -2.93
CA ILE A 8 -6.69 5.86 -2.36
C ILE A 8 -6.61 6.27 -0.89
N ALA A 9 -7.09 7.46 -0.54
CA ALA A 9 -7.14 7.91 0.86
C ALA A 9 -8.06 7.01 1.71
N ASP A 10 -9.23 6.65 1.20
CA ASP A 10 -10.19 5.76 1.87
C ASP A 10 -9.58 4.38 2.13
N ILE A 11 -8.88 3.80 1.14
CA ILE A 11 -8.17 2.52 1.36
C ILE A 11 -7.04 2.70 2.38
N CYS A 12 -6.30 3.79 2.31
CA CYS A 12 -5.14 4.05 3.17
C CYS A 12 -5.49 4.12 4.66
N VAL A 13 -6.67 4.63 5.02
CA VAL A 13 -7.09 4.74 6.43
C VAL A 13 -7.53 3.40 7.03
N GLU A 14 -7.93 2.45 6.20
CA GLU A 14 -8.31 1.08 6.62
C GLU A 14 -7.09 0.16 6.79
N LEU A 15 -5.92 0.54 6.25
CA LEU A 15 -4.71 -0.27 6.33
C LEU A 15 -4.13 -0.28 7.74
N PRO A 16 -3.65 -1.45 8.24
CA PRO A 16 -3.05 -1.57 9.55
C PRO A 16 -1.74 -0.78 9.68
N GLU A 17 -1.42 -0.32 10.89
CA GLU A 17 -0.22 0.47 11.15
C GLU A 17 1.02 -0.40 11.42
N HIS A 18 1.52 -1.09 10.39
CA HIS A 18 2.81 -1.83 10.49
C HIS A 18 4.03 -0.94 10.25
N HIS A 19 3.85 0.14 9.50
CA HIS A 19 4.87 1.18 9.29
C HIS A 19 4.62 2.37 10.23
N ARG A 20 5.72 3.04 10.63
CA ARG A 20 5.66 4.31 11.35
C ARG A 20 5.40 5.50 10.43
N ASP A 21 5.76 5.38 9.15
CA ASP A 21 5.55 6.42 8.16
C ASP A 21 4.19 6.21 7.45
N PRO A 22 3.30 7.21 7.43
CA PRO A 22 2.03 7.13 6.70
C PRO A 22 2.20 6.98 5.18
N GLN A 23 3.34 7.36 4.61
CA GLN A 23 3.59 7.33 3.16
C GLN A 23 3.62 5.89 2.62
N ASP A 24 4.12 4.93 3.40
CA ASP A 24 4.12 3.52 2.99
C ASP A 24 2.70 3.00 2.77
N ARG A 25 1.76 3.38 3.64
CA ARG A 25 0.35 2.99 3.48
C ARG A 25 -0.29 3.64 2.26
N LEU A 26 0.10 4.87 1.90
CA LEU A 26 -0.35 5.51 0.65
C LEU A 26 0.16 4.76 -0.58
N ILE A 27 1.39 4.24 -0.55
CA ILE A 27 1.96 3.44 -1.64
C ILE A 27 1.17 2.12 -1.79
N ILE A 28 0.87 1.44 -0.68
CA ILE A 28 0.07 0.21 -0.64
C ILE A 28 -1.33 0.47 -1.19
N ALA A 29 -2.00 1.49 -0.67
CA ALA A 29 -3.35 1.86 -1.09
C ALA A 29 -3.39 2.21 -2.58
N THR A 30 -2.35 2.86 -3.11
CA THR A 30 -2.21 3.13 -4.55
C THR A 30 -2.10 1.83 -5.35
N ALA A 31 -1.27 0.88 -4.91
CA ALA A 31 -1.14 -0.41 -5.58
C ALA A 31 -2.47 -1.19 -5.59
N ILE A 32 -3.17 -1.23 -4.45
CA ILE A 32 -4.49 -1.87 -4.31
C ILE A 32 -5.52 -1.19 -5.22
N ALA A 33 -5.59 0.15 -5.22
CA ALA A 33 -6.58 0.90 -5.99
C ALA A 33 -6.46 0.68 -7.51
N HIS A 34 -5.25 0.37 -7.98
CA HIS A 34 -4.89 0.11 -9.37
C HIS A 34 -4.72 -1.38 -9.71
N ASP A 35 -4.99 -2.29 -8.76
CA ASP A 35 -4.75 -3.74 -8.89
C ASP A 35 -3.32 -4.10 -9.34
N ALA A 36 -2.34 -3.30 -8.93
CA ALA A 36 -0.95 -3.40 -9.36
C ALA A 36 -0.11 -4.28 -8.43
N TYR A 37 1.00 -4.79 -8.96
CA TYR A 37 2.08 -5.34 -8.15
C TYR A 37 2.88 -4.21 -7.49
N LEU A 38 3.29 -4.41 -6.24
CA LEU A 38 4.19 -3.52 -5.52
C LEU A 38 5.58 -4.15 -5.45
N MET A 39 6.57 -3.48 -6.02
CA MET A 39 7.97 -3.90 -5.91
C MET A 39 8.65 -3.11 -4.78
N SER A 40 9.27 -3.80 -3.83
CA SER A 40 9.97 -3.14 -2.72
C SER A 40 11.07 -4.02 -2.12
N SER A 41 12.17 -3.39 -1.72
CA SER A 41 13.22 -4.04 -0.93
C SER A 41 12.93 -4.05 0.57
N ASP A 42 11.91 -3.31 1.03
CA ASP A 42 11.54 -3.29 2.45
C ASP A 42 10.71 -4.54 2.81
N SER A 43 11.30 -5.39 3.64
CA SER A 43 10.67 -6.61 4.14
C SER A 43 9.38 -6.37 4.94
N LYS A 44 9.14 -5.17 5.47
CA LYS A 44 7.94 -4.84 6.25
C LYS A 44 6.65 -4.86 5.43
N PHE A 45 6.72 -4.66 4.10
CA PHE A 45 5.54 -4.80 3.24
C PHE A 45 4.92 -6.21 3.31
N LYS A 46 5.70 -7.24 3.67
CA LYS A 46 5.20 -8.61 3.89
C LYS A 46 4.23 -8.74 5.08
N GLN A 47 4.15 -7.73 5.94
CA GLN A 47 3.24 -7.72 7.09
C GLN A 47 1.80 -7.36 6.68
N TYR A 48 1.59 -6.79 5.49
CA TYR A 48 0.27 -6.41 5.00
C TYR A 48 -0.36 -7.59 4.25
N ALA A 49 -1.48 -8.08 4.77
CA ALA A 49 -2.25 -9.15 4.15
C ALA A 49 -2.81 -8.73 2.78
N GLU A 50 -3.09 -7.44 2.60
CA GLU A 50 -3.62 -6.84 1.38
C GLU A 50 -2.66 -6.94 0.19
N LEU A 51 -1.37 -7.17 0.46
CA LEU A 51 -0.33 -7.37 -0.55
C LEU A 51 -0.06 -8.85 -0.85
N GLN A 52 -0.82 -9.78 -0.27
CA GLN A 52 -0.61 -11.20 -0.50
C GLN A 52 -0.75 -11.53 -1.99
N GLY A 53 0.31 -12.08 -2.58
CA GLY A 53 0.37 -12.38 -4.02
C GLY A 53 0.56 -11.17 -4.93
N LYS A 54 0.80 -9.96 -4.38
CA LYS A 54 1.02 -8.71 -5.11
C LYS A 54 2.39 -8.07 -4.86
N LEU A 55 3.21 -8.63 -3.97
CA LEU A 55 4.55 -8.14 -3.69
C LEU A 55 5.58 -8.81 -4.62
N LEU A 56 6.44 -8.00 -5.26
CA LEU A 56 7.57 -8.42 -6.10
C LEU A 56 8.92 -8.13 -5.42
#